data_AF-A0AAV2LWP6-F1
#
_entry.id   AF-A0AAV2LWP6-F1
#
_cell.length_a   1.000
_cell.length_b   1.000
_cell.length_c   1.000
_cell.angle_alpha   90.00
_cell.angle_beta   90.00
_cell.angle_gamma   90.00
#
_symmetry.space_group_name_H-M   'P 1'
#
loop_
_entity.id
_entity.type
_entity.pdbx_description
1 polymer ?
#
loop_
_entity_poly.entity_id
_entity_poly.type
_entity_poly.pdbx_seq_one_letter_code
_entity_poly.pdbx_strand_id
1 'polypeptide(L)' 'MVWLGLRFIGGSWFWSDGADLTLPDLPSCPEPNRHCGALQLNRNSNSEPVIVLSDCSEMLNTFCYTL' A
#
# COMPACT_ATOMS: atom_id res chain seq x y z
N MET A 1 8.60 6.73 -2.67
CA MET A 1 7.49 6.04 -2.01
C MET A 1 8.06 5.21 -0.88
N VAL A 2 7.24 4.83 0.10
CA VAL A 2 7.62 3.91 1.17
C VAL A 2 6.63 2.75 1.24
N TRP A 3 7.08 1.55 1.52
CA TRP A 3 6.21 0.39 1.67
C TRP A 3 5.28 0.53 2.87
N LEU A 4 4.02 0.13 2.66
CA LEU A 4 3.05 -0.12 3.71
C LEU A 4 2.75 -1.62 3.82
N GLY A 5 2.06 -2.03 4.88
CA GLY A 5 1.67 -3.42 5.10
C GLY A 5 0.54 -3.95 4.19
N LEU A 6 0.02 -3.15 3.26
CA LEU A 6 -1.13 -3.52 2.41
C LEU A 6 -0.72 -4.48 1.30
N ARG A 7 -1.40 -5.62 1.18
CA ARG A 7 -1.12 -6.65 0.16
C ARG A 7 -2.37 -7.25 -0.45
N PHE A 8 -2.27 -7.66 -1.72
CA PHE A 8 -3.28 -8.48 -2.41
C PHE A 8 -2.74 -9.90 -2.61
N ILE A 9 -3.27 -10.87 -1.87
CA ILE A 9 -2.90 -12.29 -1.99
C ILE A 9 -4.17 -13.12 -1.86
N GLY A 10 -4.30 -14.18 -2.67
CA GLY A 10 -5.46 -15.08 -2.62
C GLY A 10 -6.78 -14.42 -3.03
N GLY A 11 -6.74 -13.36 -3.84
CA GLY A 11 -7.93 -12.67 -4.35
C GLY A 11 -8.52 -11.61 -3.42
N SER A 12 -7.80 -11.21 -2.38
CA SER A 12 -8.28 -10.21 -1.42
C SER A 12 -7.16 -9.30 -0.92
N TRP A 13 -7.55 -8.08 -0.52
CA TRP A 13 -6.67 -7.10 0.12
C TRP A 13 -6.67 -7.28 1.64
N PHE A 14 -5.51 -7.13 2.27
CA PHE A 14 -5.38 -7.15 3.73
C PHE A 14 -4.15 -6.37 4.20
N TRP A 15 -4.17 -5.93 5.46
CA TRP A 15 -3.00 -5.42 6.15
C TRP A 15 -2.19 -6.57 6.75
N SER A 16 -0.88 -6.53 6.61
CA SER A 16 0.03 -7.57 7.11
C SER A 16 0.04 -7.72 8.64
N ASP A 17 -0.44 -6.71 9.37
CA ASP A 17 -0.61 -6.73 10.82
C ASP A 17 -1.97 -7.32 11.26
N GLY A 18 -2.85 -7.65 10.32
CA GLY A 18 -4.19 -8.18 10.59
C GLY A 18 -5.23 -7.13 10.97
N ALA A 19 -4.92 -5.83 10.87
CA ALA A 19 -5.90 -4.78 11.08
C ALA A 19 -7.02 -4.83 10.03
N ASP A 20 -8.20 -4.35 10.42
CA ASP A 20 -9.34 -4.27 9.51
C ASP A 20 -9.05 -3.31 8.35
N LEU A 21 -9.44 -3.73 7.14
CA LEU A 21 -9.25 -2.92 5.95
C LEU A 21 -10.42 -1.94 5.78
N THR A 22 -10.19 -0.66 6.08
CA THR A 22 -11.19 0.41 5.95
C THR A 22 -10.99 1.32 4.73
N LEU A 23 -10.11 0.94 3.80
CA LEU A 23 -9.82 1.75 2.59
C LEU A 23 -10.96 1.61 1.56
N PRO A 24 -11.63 2.71 1.15
CA PRO A 24 -12.86 2.61 0.36
C PRO A 24 -12.70 2.28 -1.14
N ASP A 25 -11.50 2.29 -1.73
CA ASP A 25 -11.33 2.29 -3.19
C ASP A 25 -10.30 1.26 -3.73
N LEU A 26 -10.21 0.08 -3.11
CA LEU A 26 -9.31 -0.97 -3.60
C LEU A 26 -9.96 -1.81 -4.72
N PRO A 27 -9.26 -2.04 -5.85
CA PRO A 27 -9.81 -2.82 -6.94
C PRO A 27 -9.99 -4.28 -6.53
N SER A 28 -11.09 -4.91 -6.93
CA SER A 28 -11.32 -6.35 -6.71
C SER A 28 -10.29 -7.22 -7.45
N CYS A 29 -9.76 -6.71 -8.56
CA CYS A 29 -8.69 -7.33 -9.33
C CYS A 29 -7.68 -6.23 -9.73
N PRO A 30 -6.52 -6.13 -9.05
CA PRO A 30 -5.49 -5.18 -9.44
C PRO A 30 -4.86 -5.54 -10.78
N GLU A 31 -4.27 -4.55 -11.44
CA GLU A 31 -3.44 -4.77 -12.62
C GLU A 31 -2.27 -5.72 -12.31
N PRO A 32 -1.72 -6.42 -13.32
CA PRO A 32 -0.53 -7.23 -13.15
C PRO A 32 0.57 -6.46 -12.42
N ASN A 33 1.18 -7.11 -11.43
CA ASN A 33 2.22 -6.53 -10.59
C ASN A 33 1.80 -5.26 -9.83
N ARG A 34 0.53 -5.04 -9.51
CA ARG A 34 0.07 -3.94 -8.64
C ARG A 34 -0.55 -4.48 -7.34
N HIS A 35 0.14 -5.43 -6.71
CA HIS A 35 -0.35 -6.22 -5.58
C HIS A 35 0.13 -5.71 -4.19
N CYS A 36 0.94 -4.65 -4.13
CA CYS A 36 1.43 -4.09 -2.88
C CYS A 36 1.07 -2.61 -2.75
N GLY A 37 0.71 -2.16 -1.54
CA GLY A 37 0.45 -0.75 -1.27
C GLY A 37 1.70 -0.01 -0.81
N ALA A 38 1.94 1.16 -1.38
CA ALA A 38 3.01 2.07 -0.98
C ALA A 38 2.46 3.47 -0.70
N LEU A 39 3.10 4.20 0.21
CA LEU A 39 2.78 5.58 0.50
C LEU A 39 3.64 6.50 -0.38
N GLN A 40 2.99 7.32 -1.19
CA GLN A 40 3.61 8.38 -1.97
C GLN A 40 3.66 9.67 -1.15
N LEU A 41 4.84 9.96 -0.61
CA LEU A 41 5.13 11.20 0.10
C LEU A 41 5.31 12.33 -0.91
N ASN A 42 4.47 13.37 -0.82
CA ASN A 42 4.58 14.54 -1.67
C ASN A 42 5.54 15.55 -1.02
N ARG A 43 6.81 15.61 -1.46
CA ARG A 43 7.84 16.43 -0.79
C ARG A 43 7.65 17.95 -0.96
N ASN A 44 6.84 18.37 -1.92
CA ASN A 44 6.79 19.76 -2.38
C ASN A 44 5.43 20.45 -2.19
N SER A 45 4.46 19.80 -1.55
CA SER A 45 3.15 20.40 -1.29
C SER A 45 2.61 19.97 0.07
N ASN A 46 1.79 20.83 0.70
CA ASN A 46 1.02 20.52 1.92
C ASN A 46 -0.08 19.47 1.67
N SER A 47 0.13 18.57 0.70
CA SER A 47 -0.82 17.52 0.33
C SER A 47 -0.60 16.33 1.23
N GLU A 48 -1.70 15.76 1.71
CA GLU A 48 -1.68 14.50 2.43
C GLU A 48 -1.00 13.40 1.59
N PRO A 49 -0.25 12.50 2.23
CA PRO A 49 0.37 11.39 1.52
C PRO A 49 -0.70 10.44 0.98
N VAL A 50 -0.49 9.94 -0.23
CA VAL A 50 -1.47 9.10 -0.93
C VAL A 50 -0.99 7.66 -0.97
N ILE A 51 -1.88 6.70 -0.72
CA ILE A 51 -1.60 5.28 -0.92
C ILE A 51 -1.75 4.96 -2.40
N VAL A 52 -0.72 4.35 -2.98
CA VAL A 52 -0.69 3.91 -4.38
C VAL A 52 -0.43 2.41 -4.44
N LEU A 53 -0.97 1.77 -5.47
CA LEU A 53 -0.69 0.37 -5.76
C LEU A 53 0.60 0.27 -6.58
N SER A 54 1.51 -0.58 -6.15
CA SER A 54 2.88 -0.69 -6.65
C SER A 54 3.29 -2.15 -6.86
N ASP A 55 4.36 -2.33 -7.64
CA ASP A 55 5.00 -3.61 -7.86
C ASP A 55 5.81 -4.01 -6.64
N CYS A 56 5.42 -5.14 -6.03
CA CYS A 56 6.06 -5.72 -4.86
C CYS A 56 7.56 -5.98 -5.05
N SER A 57 8.04 -6.04 -6.30
CA SER A 57 9.45 -6.21 -6.66
C SER A 57 10.26 -4.91 -6.61
N GLU A 58 9.61 -3.75 -6.46
CA GLU A 58 10.29 -2.47 -6.31
C GLU A 58 11.08 -2.40 -5.00
N MET A 59 12.30 -1.88 -5.09
CA MET A 59 13.14 -1.63 -3.93
C MET A 59 12.81 -0.26 -3.32
N LEU A 60 11.87 -0.25 -2.37
CA LEU A 60 11.46 0.95 -1.62
C LEU A 60 11.87 0.82 -0.14
N ASN A 61 12.02 1.97 0.53
CA ASN A 61 12.16 2.01 1.98
C ASN A 61 10.86 1.56 2.66
N THR A 62 10.96 0.93 3.82
CA THR A 62 9.81 0.38 4.55
C THR A 62 9.43 1.28 5.73
N PHE A 63 8.13 1.49 5.95
CA PHE A 63 7.64 2.13 7.17
C PHE A 63 7.25 1.05 8.19
N CYS A 64 7.92 1.05 9.34
CA CYS A 64 7.65 0.13 10.44
C CYS A 64 7.07 0.91 11.61
N TYR A 65 6.06 0.34 12.27
CA TYR A 65 5.50 0.89 13.49
C TYR A 65 5.21 -0.24 14.48
N THR A 66 5.18 0.09 15.76
CA THR A 66 4.75 -0.81 16.83
C THR A 66 3.42 -0.30 17.37
N LEU A 67 2.47 -1.21 17.59
CA LEU A 67 1.20 -0.93 18.26
C LEU A 67 1.41 -0.61 19.75
#